data_AF-A0A940RVN0-F1
#
_entry.id   AF-A0A940RVN0-F1
#
_cell.length_a   1.000
_cell.length_b   1.000
_cell.length_c   1.000
_cell.angle_alpha   90.00
_cell.angle_beta   90.00
_cell.angle_gamma   90.00
#
_symmetry.space_group_name_H-M   'P 1'
#
loop_
_entity.id
_entity.type
_entity.pdbx_description
1 polymer ?
#
loop_
_entity_poly.entity_id
_entity_poly.type
_entity_poly.pdbx_seq_one_letter_code
_entity_poly.pdbx_strand_id
1 'polypeptide(L)' 'MRHQKAGRKFSRTSAHREALFKNMAASLFKHELIKTTLPKAKELRRIAELQAAMARGET' A
#
# COMPACT_ATOMS: atom_id res chain seq x y z
N MET A 1 -12.12 -1.58 -27.33
CA MET A 1 -12.20 -1.50 -25.85
C MET A 1 -10.80 -1.47 -25.25
N ARG A 2 -10.35 -0.34 -24.71
CA ARG A 2 -9.04 -0.25 -24.04
C ARG A 2 -9.16 -0.88 -22.66
N HIS A 3 -8.74 -2.14 -22.51
CA HIS A 3 -8.66 -2.78 -21.20
C HIS A 3 -7.55 -2.10 -20.39
N GLN A 4 -7.88 -1.03 -19.67
CA GLN A 4 -7.02 -0.27 -18.77
C GLN A 4 -6.60 -1.13 -17.55
N LYS A 5 -5.90 -2.25 -17.78
CA LYS A 5 -5.33 -3.08 -16.71
C LYS A 5 -4.06 -2.40 -16.21
N ALA A 6 -4.22 -1.30 -15.48
CA ALA A 6 -3.14 -0.63 -14.78
C ALA A 6 -2.87 -1.29 -13.41
N GLY A 7 -1.60 -1.36 -13.02
CA GLY A 7 -1.18 -1.85 -11.71
C GLY A 7 -0.79 -3.34 -11.65
N ARG A 8 -0.13 -3.73 -10.55
CA ARG A 8 0.34 -5.10 -10.31
C ARG A 8 -0.78 -5.99 -9.77
N LYS A 9 -0.91 -7.20 -10.32
CA LYS A 9 -1.88 -8.19 -9.84
C LYS A 9 -1.23 -9.10 -8.79
N PHE A 10 -1.67 -8.98 -7.54
CA PHE A 10 -1.18 -9.81 -6.42
C PHE A 10 -1.98 -11.10 -6.21
N SER A 11 -2.63 -11.60 -7.27
CA SER A 11 -3.55 -12.76 -7.24
C SER A 11 -4.59 -12.68 -6.10
N ARG A 12 -5.15 -11.49 -5.88
CA ARG A 12 -6.09 -11.16 -4.79
C ARG A 12 -7.19 -10.24 -5.29
N THR A 13 -8.39 -10.38 -4.71
CA THR A 13 -9.52 -9.46 -4.92
C THR A 13 -9.18 -8.04 -4.47
N SER A 14 -9.93 -7.04 -4.95
CA SER A 14 -9.76 -5.63 -4.55
C SER A 14 -9.82 -5.45 -3.03
N ALA A 15 -10.88 -5.97 -2.40
CA ALA A 15 -11.09 -5.88 -0.96
C ALA A 15 -9.91 -6.49 -0.16
N HIS A 16 -9.42 -7.66 -0.58
CA HIS A 16 -8.29 -8.28 0.11
C HIS A 16 -7.00 -7.44 -0.05
N ARG A 17 -6.76 -6.84 -1.22
CA ARG A 17 -5.58 -5.98 -1.41
C ARG A 17 -5.64 -4.74 -0.51
N GLU A 18 -6.80 -4.12 -0.41
CA GLU A 18 -6.98 -2.94 0.45
C GLU A 18 -6.68 -3.28 1.91
N ALA A 19 -7.26 -4.37 2.43
CA ALA A 19 -6.99 -4.84 3.79
C ALA A 19 -5.49 -5.19 3.99
N LEU A 20 -4.87 -5.87 3.01
CA LEU A 20 -3.45 -6.21 3.06
C LEU A 20 -2.57 -4.97 3.22
N PHE A 21 -2.77 -3.95 2.38
CA PHE A 21 -1.94 -2.75 2.43
C PHE A 21 -2.22 -1.90 3.67
N LYS A 22 -3.47 -1.84 4.15
CA LYS A 22 -3.81 -1.17 5.41
C LYS A 22 -3.09 -1.80 6.60
N ASN A 23 -3.09 -3.14 6.66
CA ASN A 23 -2.38 -3.87 7.72
C ASN A 23 -0.86 -3.72 7.62
N MET A 24 -0.31 -3.72 6.41
CA MET A 24 1.12 -3.50 6.18
C MET A 24 1.56 -2.08 6.58
N ALA A 25 0.76 -1.05 6.26
CA ALA A 25 1.04 0.33 6.66
C ALA A 25 1.00 0.48 8.18
N ALA A 26 -0.03 -0.06 8.84
CA ALA A 26 -0.11 -0.06 10.30
C ALA A 26 1.09 -0.78 10.96
N SER A 27 1.51 -1.92 10.40
CA SER A 27 2.67 -2.67 10.88
C SER A 27 3.97 -1.88 10.69
N LEU A 28 4.11 -1.17 9.56
CA LEU A 28 5.26 -0.31 9.28
C LEU A 28 5.36 0.83 10.30
N PHE A 29 4.26 1.51 10.61
CA PHE A 29 4.28 2.57 11.62
C PHE A 29 4.49 2.06 13.04
N LYS A 30 4.01 0.85 13.36
CA LYS A 30 4.16 0.26 14.69
C LYS A 30 5.57 -0.27 14.97
N HIS A 31 6.20 -0.86 13.95
CA HIS A 31 7.47 -1.58 14.11
C HIS A 31 8.65 -0.90 13.42
N GLU A 32 8.43 0.25 12.78
CA GLU A 32 9.40 1.07 12.03
C GLU A 32 10.05 0.39 10.81
N LEU A 33 10.11 -0.94 10.79
CA LEU A 33 10.66 -1.76 9.73
C LEU A 33 9.83 -3.03 9.56
N ILE A 34 9.50 -3.36 8.30
CA ILE A 34 8.86 -4.64 7.95
C ILE A 34 9.59 -5.31 6.79
N LYS A 35 9.69 -6.63 6.84
CA LYS A 35 10.20 -7.44 5.72
C LYS A 35 9.04 -7.85 4.81
N THR A 36 9.11 -7.48 3.53
CA THR A 36 8.09 -7.86 2.53
C THR A 36 8.72 -8.06 1.16
N THR A 37 7.92 -8.42 0.16
CA THR A 37 8.39 -8.61 -1.21
C THR A 37 8.55 -7.26 -1.92
N LEU A 38 9.54 -7.15 -2.80
CA LEU A 38 9.80 -5.94 -3.59
C LEU A 38 8.55 -5.32 -4.24
N PRO A 39 7.69 -6.06 -4.96
CA PRO A 39 6.50 -5.47 -5.56
C PRO A 39 5.50 -4.95 -4.52
N LYS A 40 5.35 -5.60 -3.36
CA LYS A 40 4.47 -5.12 -2.28
C LYS A 40 5.03 -3.86 -1.63
N ALA A 41 6.35 -3.80 -1.41
CA ALA A 41 7.01 -2.62 -0.85
C ALA A 41 6.84 -1.39 -1.75
N LYS A 42 7.04 -1.56 -3.07
CA LYS A 42 6.87 -0.48 -4.06
C LYS A 42 5.44 0.08 -4.08
N GLU A 43 4.42 -0.76 -3.94
CA GLU A 43 3.02 -0.29 -3.87
C GLU A 43 2.68 0.32 -2.51
N LEU A 44 3.17 -0.27 -1.42
CA LEU A 44 2.95 0.22 -0.06
C LEU A 44 3.48 1.65 0.11
N ARG A 45 4.61 1.98 -0.52
CA ARG A 45 5.24 3.31 -0.44
C ARG A 45 4.26 4.45 -0.68
N ARG A 46 3.48 4.37 -1.76
CA ARG A 46 2.48 5.40 -2.11
C ARG A 46 1.44 5.57 -1.00
N ILE A 47 0.97 4.47 -0.41
CA ILE A 47 -0.06 4.48 0.63
C ILE A 47 0.50 5.04 1.94
N ALA A 48 1.72 4.63 2.31
CA ALA A 48 2.38 5.10 3.53
C ALA A 48 2.72 6.60 3.45
N GLU A 49 3.21 7.09 2.30
CA GLU A 49 3.50 8.51 2.08
C GLU A 49 2.23 9.36 2.19
N LEU A 50 1.11 8.93 1.59
CA LEU A 50 -0.19 9.60 1.71
C LEU A 50 -0.67 9.65 3.17
N GLN A 51 -0.58 8.54 3.91
CA GLN A 51 -0.97 8.52 5.32
C GLN A 51 -0.11 9.46 6.19
N ALA A 52 1.20 9.51 5.93
CA ALA A 52 2.09 10.43 6.62
C ALA A 52 1.79 11.89 6.28
N ALA A 53 1.48 12.23 5.02
CA ALA A 53 1.12 13.58 4.60
C ALA A 53 -0.20 14.04 5.23
N MET A 54 -1.24 13.19 5.21
CA MET A 54 -2.51 13.47 5.86
C MET A 54 -2.35 13.68 7.38
N ALA A 55 -1.47 12.92 8.03
CA ALA A 55 -1.18 13.11 9.45
C ALA A 55 -0.51 14.45 9.76
N ARG A 56 0.22 15.05 8.81
CA ARG A 56 0.83 16.38 8.95
C ARG A 56 -0.14 17.54 8.67
N GLY A 57 -1.31 17.27 8.09
CA GLY A 57 -2.27 18.32 7.70
C GLY A 57 -1.84 19.12 6.46
N GLU A 58 -0.87 18.61 5.71
CA GLU A 58 -0.44 19.16 4.42
C GLU A 58 -1.37 18.60 3.34
N THR A 59 -2.49 19.28 3.06
CA THR A 59 -3.43 18.93 1.99
C THR A 59 -3.16 19.70 0.71
#